data_AF-W1V8D7-F1
#
_entry.id   AF-W1V8D7-F1
#
_cell.length_a   1.000
_cell.length_b   1.000
_cell.length_c   1.000
_cell.angle_alpha   90.00
_cell.angle_beta   90.00
_cell.angle_gamma   90.00
#
_symmetry.space_group_name_H-M   'P 1'
#
loop_
_entity.id
_entity.type
_entity.pdbx_description
1 polymer ?
#
loop_
_entity_poly.entity_id
_entity_poly.type
_entity_poly.pdbx_seq_one_letter_code
_entity_poly.pdbx_strand_id
1 'polypeptide(L)'
;MEGPGEVRIPQDVHALIEGVYGELVSTPPAWDKALAEAASKADELKRAKTDAARTFLLSSPPRASCASSLIGWLHSAALDNDEKGRAQVRDGEDSLEVILIDARRQGGQVGLYTLPTAGAPALPIPDDDAPEPKVARAMAMSAVRLPPRLSNPRVIDTVISELETRLVPAWQSIPELAGQLVLPLEHGRATLAGITLEYSSSTGLKEVSPR
;
A
#
# COMPACT_ATOMS: atom_id res chain seq x y z
N MET A 1 5.58 -35.98 -16.08
CA MET A 1 5.52 -36.05 -14.61
C MET A 1 4.55 -37.15 -14.23
N GLU A 2 5.05 -38.36 -14.02
CA GLU A 2 4.28 -39.44 -13.39
C GLU A 2 4.82 -39.60 -11.98
N GLY A 3 4.16 -38.96 -11.03
CA GLY A 3 4.38 -39.12 -9.60
C GLY A 3 3.00 -39.14 -8.91
N PRO A 4 2.84 -39.81 -7.75
CA PRO A 4 1.56 -40.15 -7.14
C PRO A 4 0.69 -38.96 -6.67
N GLY A 5 0.98 -37.72 -7.08
CA GLY A 5 0.26 -36.52 -6.64
C GLY A 5 0.44 -36.20 -5.15
N GLU A 6 1.31 -36.93 -4.44
CA GLU A 6 1.63 -36.72 -3.04
C GLU A 6 2.92 -35.93 -2.91
N VAL A 7 2.90 -34.89 -2.05
CA VAL A 7 4.06 -34.08 -1.69
C VAL A 7 4.43 -34.35 -0.23
N ARG A 8 5.67 -34.78 0.01
CA ARG A 8 6.21 -35.09 1.35
C ARG A 8 6.97 -33.90 1.91
N ILE A 9 6.51 -33.39 3.04
CA ILE A 9 7.16 -32.28 3.76
C ILE A 9 8.03 -32.88 4.87
N PRO A 10 9.32 -32.51 4.99
CA PRO A 10 10.05 -31.48 4.22
C PRO A 10 10.80 -31.97 2.98
N GLN A 11 10.84 -33.29 2.71
CA GLN A 11 11.79 -33.90 1.77
C GLN A 11 11.65 -33.39 0.32
N ASP A 12 10.44 -33.11 -0.14
CA ASP A 12 10.18 -32.72 -1.52
C ASP A 12 10.26 -31.21 -1.76
N VAL A 13 10.34 -30.40 -0.69
CA VAL A 13 10.31 -28.92 -0.77
C VAL A 13 11.47 -28.39 -1.60
N HIS A 14 12.69 -28.87 -1.35
CA HIS A 14 13.88 -28.41 -2.06
C HIS A 14 13.82 -28.75 -3.56
N ALA A 15 13.42 -29.99 -3.90
CA ALA A 15 13.30 -30.44 -5.29
C ALA A 15 12.21 -29.68 -6.06
N LEU A 16 11.10 -29.31 -5.41
CA LEU A 16 10.05 -28.49 -6.01
C LEU A 16 10.50 -27.05 -6.26
N ILE A 17 11.27 -26.46 -5.34
CA ILE A 17 11.85 -25.12 -5.52
C ILE A 17 12.85 -25.14 -6.69
N GLU A 18 13.76 -26.11 -6.72
CA GLU A 18 14.72 -26.30 -7.83
C GLU A 18 14.01 -26.56 -9.16
N GLY A 19 12.91 -27.32 -9.17
CA GLY A 19 12.13 -27.55 -10.40
C GLY A 19 11.44 -26.30 -10.96
N VAL A 20 11.20 -25.28 -10.13
CA VAL A 20 10.55 -24.02 -10.53
C VAL A 20 11.57 -22.94 -10.89
N TYR A 21 12.65 -22.82 -10.11
CA TYR A 21 13.64 -21.74 -10.24
C TYR A 21 14.95 -22.18 -10.90
N GLY A 22 15.22 -23.47 -10.98
CA GLY A 22 16.39 -24.03 -11.64
C GLY A 22 16.27 -24.02 -13.16
N GLU A 23 17.21 -24.68 -13.82
CA GLU A 23 17.23 -24.75 -15.28
C GLU A 23 16.00 -25.51 -15.78
N LEU A 24 15.19 -24.87 -16.64
CA LEU A 24 13.90 -25.39 -17.11
C LEU A 24 14.06 -26.77 -17.76
N VAL A 25 13.59 -27.81 -17.06
CA VAL A 25 13.55 -29.16 -17.61
C VAL A 25 12.32 -29.29 -18.49
N SER A 26 12.56 -29.34 -19.81
CA SER A 26 11.67 -29.79 -20.89
C SER A 26 10.17 -29.48 -20.70
N THR A 27 9.73 -28.37 -21.28
CA THR A 27 8.31 -28.01 -21.37
C THR A 27 7.67 -28.58 -22.64
N PRO A 28 6.35 -28.82 -22.65
CA PRO A 28 5.64 -29.23 -23.86
C PRO A 28 5.78 -28.19 -24.98
N PRO A 29 6.02 -28.57 -26.26
CA PRO A 29 6.22 -27.63 -27.36
C PRO A 29 5.06 -26.64 -27.58
N ALA A 30 3.84 -27.04 -27.20
CA ALA A 30 2.66 -26.20 -27.26
C ALA A 30 2.74 -24.95 -26.36
N TRP A 31 3.61 -24.96 -25.35
CA TRP A 31 3.77 -23.87 -24.38
C TRP A 31 4.98 -22.98 -24.69
N ASP A 32 5.86 -23.36 -25.62
CA ASP A 32 7.12 -22.66 -25.89
C ASP A 32 6.91 -21.16 -26.15
N LYS A 33 5.89 -20.80 -26.96
CA LYS A 33 5.56 -19.40 -27.24
C LYS A 33 5.08 -18.65 -25.99
N ALA A 34 4.18 -19.24 -25.22
CA ALA A 34 3.63 -18.62 -24.00
C ALA A 34 4.71 -18.49 -22.91
N LEU A 35 5.60 -19.47 -22.79
CA LEU A 35 6.76 -19.46 -21.90
C LEU A 35 7.77 -18.38 -22.30
N ALA A 36 8.08 -18.26 -23.59
CA ALA A 36 8.97 -17.20 -24.08
C ALA A 36 8.41 -15.80 -23.81
N GLU A 37 7.11 -15.59 -24.06
CA GLU A 37 6.43 -14.32 -23.77
C GLU A 37 6.41 -14.02 -22.25
N ALA A 38 6.10 -15.02 -21.42
CA ALA A 38 6.10 -14.86 -19.97
C ALA A 38 7.51 -14.60 -19.40
N ALA A 39 8.53 -15.29 -19.91
CA ALA A 39 9.92 -15.09 -19.52
C ALA A 39 10.41 -13.68 -19.87
N SER A 40 10.12 -13.20 -21.10
CA SER A 40 10.46 -11.83 -21.51
C SER A 40 9.80 -10.80 -20.59
N LYS A 41 8.51 -10.97 -20.29
CA LYS A 41 7.77 -10.07 -19.40
C LYS A 41 8.31 -10.11 -17.96
N ALA A 42 8.70 -11.28 -17.47
CA ALA A 42 9.30 -11.44 -16.15
C ALA A 42 10.68 -10.76 -16.07
N ASP A 43 11.52 -10.90 -17.10
CA ASP A 43 12.81 -10.23 -17.20
C ASP A 43 12.68 -8.71 -17.28
N GLU A 44 11.72 -8.20 -18.07
CA GLU A 44 11.40 -6.78 -18.14
C GLU A 44 10.97 -6.23 -16.78
N LEU A 45 10.06 -6.91 -16.09
CA LEU A 45 9.62 -6.54 -14.73
C LEU A 45 10.78 -6.60 -13.73
N LYS A 46 11.64 -7.63 -13.80
CA LYS A 46 12.81 -7.77 -12.93
C LYS A 46 13.81 -6.64 -13.17
N ARG A 47 14.07 -6.26 -14.42
CA ARG A 47 14.93 -5.12 -14.78
C ARG A 47 14.33 -3.82 -14.27
N ALA A 48 13.05 -3.56 -14.53
CA ALA A 48 12.34 -2.38 -14.04
C ALA A 48 12.40 -2.26 -12.51
N LYS A 49 12.16 -3.37 -11.78
CA LYS A 49 12.31 -3.43 -10.32
C LYS A 49 13.74 -3.16 -9.87
N THR A 50 14.72 -3.74 -10.55
CA THR A 50 16.15 -3.55 -10.21
C THR A 50 16.60 -2.11 -10.44
N ASP A 51 16.18 -1.50 -11.54
CA ASP A 51 16.51 -0.12 -11.87
C ASP A 51 15.77 0.88 -10.96
N ALA A 52 14.51 0.60 -10.62
CA ALA A 52 13.77 1.36 -9.61
C ALA A 52 14.46 1.29 -8.23
N ALA A 53 14.95 0.11 -7.83
CA ALA A 53 15.67 -0.07 -6.57
C ALA A 53 17.04 0.63 -6.55
N ARG A 54 17.75 0.68 -7.69
CA ARG A 54 19.08 1.32 -7.79
C ARG A 54 19.09 2.79 -7.39
N THR A 55 18.00 3.51 -7.61
CA THR A 55 17.86 4.93 -7.21
C THR A 55 17.87 5.11 -5.69
N PHE A 56 17.48 4.08 -4.93
CA PHE A 56 17.35 4.12 -3.46
C PHE A 56 18.36 3.20 -2.74
N LEU A 57 19.19 2.46 -3.49
CA LEU A 57 20.26 1.65 -2.90
C LEU A 57 21.42 2.56 -2.49
N LEU A 58 21.80 2.45 -1.22
CA LEU A 58 23.08 2.97 -0.76
C LEU A 58 24.20 2.38 -1.62
N SER A 59 25.10 3.23 -2.10
CA SER A 59 26.30 2.80 -2.81
C SER A 59 27.03 1.74 -2.00
N SER A 60 27.42 0.64 -2.66
CA SER A 60 28.21 -0.41 -2.01
C SER A 60 29.40 0.18 -1.27
N PRO A 61 29.77 -0.37 -0.09
CA PRO A 61 30.88 0.17 0.69
C PRO A 61 32.15 0.23 -0.18
N PRO A 62 32.86 1.37 -0.20
CA PRO A 62 34.10 1.47 -0.95
C PRO A 62 35.07 0.41 -0.42
N ARG A 63 35.70 -0.35 -1.33
CA ARG A 63 36.82 -1.23 -0.96
C ARG A 63 37.87 -0.35 -0.29
N ALA A 64 38.24 -0.70 0.94
CA ALA A 64 39.10 0.07 1.84
C ALA A 64 40.20 0.85 1.10
N SER A 65 39.93 2.13 0.87
CA SER A 65 40.91 3.12 0.45
C SER A 65 40.84 4.26 1.46
N CYS A 66 41.98 4.92 1.71
CA CYS A 66 42.16 5.93 2.77
C CYS A 66 41.29 7.20 2.63
N ALA A 67 40.28 7.20 1.77
CA ALA A 67 39.34 8.29 1.55
C ALA A 67 37.87 7.81 1.59
N SER A 68 37.53 6.90 2.51
CA SER A 68 36.14 6.52 2.77
C SER A 68 35.41 7.67 3.49
N SER A 69 34.58 8.43 2.77
CA SER A 69 33.73 9.49 3.32
C SER A 69 32.27 9.06 3.36
N LEU A 70 31.61 9.26 4.50
CA LEU A 70 30.18 9.00 4.69
C LEU A 70 29.29 10.03 3.98
N ILE A 71 29.87 11.13 3.49
CA ILE A 71 29.15 12.23 2.83
C ILE A 71 28.40 11.75 1.58
N GLY A 72 28.99 10.82 0.81
CA GLY A 72 28.38 10.26 -0.40
C GLY A 72 27.15 9.40 -0.13
N TRP A 73 26.99 8.87 1.09
CA TRP A 73 25.79 8.12 1.49
C TRP A 73 24.66 9.05 1.94
N LEU A 74 25.00 10.22 2.50
CA LEU A 74 24.04 11.20 2.99
C LEU A 74 23.25 11.90 1.88
N HIS A 75 23.84 12.09 0.70
CA HIS A 75 23.18 12.74 -0.43
C HIS A 75 22.06 11.91 -1.09
N SER A 76 22.02 10.59 -0.88
CA SER A 76 20.95 9.74 -1.43
C SER A 76 19.62 9.83 -0.64
N ALA A 77 19.65 10.33 0.59
CA ALA A 77 18.51 10.32 1.50
C ALA A 77 17.79 11.68 1.65
N ALA A 78 18.33 12.76 1.08
CA ALA A 78 17.89 14.13 1.39
C ALA A 78 17.10 14.84 0.27
N LEU A 79 16.83 14.18 -0.85
CA LEU A 79 16.10 14.73 -2.00
C LEU A 79 15.00 13.77 -2.45
N ASP A 80 13.98 13.54 -1.63
CA ASP A 80 12.58 13.51 -2.09
C ASP A 80 11.63 13.11 -0.97
N ASN A 81 10.41 13.64 -1.09
CA ASN A 81 9.27 13.45 -0.21
C ASN A 81 9.11 11.98 0.27
N ASP A 82 9.11 11.80 1.58
CA ASP A 82 9.34 10.55 2.34
C ASP A 82 8.32 9.41 2.01
N GLU A 83 7.18 9.73 1.38
CA GLU A 83 6.17 8.74 1.00
C GLU A 83 6.48 8.00 -0.30
N LYS A 84 6.98 8.68 -1.34
CA LYS A 84 7.27 8.04 -2.64
C LYS A 84 8.47 7.10 -2.56
N GLY A 85 9.49 7.45 -1.76
CA GLY A 85 10.70 6.64 -1.59
C GLY A 85 10.51 5.38 -0.73
N ARG A 86 9.64 5.42 0.29
CA ARG A 86 9.34 4.25 1.14
C ARG A 86 8.50 3.20 0.44
N ALA A 87 7.63 3.60 -0.49
CA ALA A 87 6.83 2.70 -1.32
C ALA A 87 7.70 1.88 -2.29
N GLN A 88 8.80 2.46 -2.77
CA GLN A 88 9.60 1.89 -3.86
C GLN A 88 10.51 0.71 -3.47
N VAL A 89 10.75 0.48 -2.18
CA VAL A 89 11.64 -0.59 -1.67
C VAL A 89 10.87 -1.81 -1.15
N ARG A 90 9.53 -1.71 -1.01
CA ARG A 90 8.70 -2.87 -0.68
C ARG A 90 8.18 -3.49 -1.99
N ASP A 91 8.42 -4.78 -2.19
CA ASP A 91 7.77 -5.60 -3.23
C ASP A 91 6.22 -5.73 -3.07
N GLY A 92 5.59 -4.88 -2.25
CA GLY A 92 4.15 -4.78 -2.14
C GLY A 92 3.65 -3.77 -3.17
N GLU A 93 2.62 -4.12 -3.93
CA GLU A 93 1.92 -3.22 -4.84
C GLU A 93 1.73 -1.84 -4.19
N ASP A 94 1.98 -0.76 -4.95
CA ASP A 94 1.69 0.62 -4.55
C ASP A 94 0.28 0.65 -3.97
N SER A 95 0.16 0.72 -2.64
CA SER A 95 -1.12 0.65 -1.95
C SER A 95 -1.19 1.82 -0.99
N LEU A 96 -2.09 2.75 -1.30
CA LEU A 96 -2.31 3.95 -0.52
C LEU A 96 -3.11 3.57 0.74
N GLU A 97 -2.64 3.99 1.91
CA GLU A 97 -3.33 3.78 3.18
C GLU A 97 -4.17 5.02 3.53
N VAL A 98 -5.41 4.81 3.99
CA VAL A 98 -6.33 5.87 4.41
C VAL A 98 -6.97 5.54 5.73
N ILE A 99 -7.18 6.56 6.56
CA ILE A 99 -7.93 6.45 7.81
C ILE A 99 -9.42 6.60 7.50
N LEU A 100 -10.22 5.60 7.87
CA LEU A 100 -11.67 5.66 7.73
C LEU A 100 -12.30 6.40 8.92
N ILE A 101 -13.21 7.33 8.63
CA ILE A 101 -14.06 7.98 9.63
C ILE A 101 -15.53 7.93 9.20
N ASP A 102 -16.45 7.98 10.17
CA ASP A 102 -17.89 7.99 9.93
C ASP A 102 -18.42 9.43 9.89
N ALA A 103 -18.94 9.84 8.73
CA ALA A 103 -19.54 11.14 8.51
C ALA A 103 -21.07 11.03 8.63
N ARG A 104 -21.64 11.74 9.60
CA ARG A 104 -23.08 11.73 9.89
C ARG A 104 -23.68 13.09 9.60
N ARG A 105 -24.68 13.14 8.73
CA ARG A 105 -25.42 14.37 8.44
C ARG A 105 -26.66 14.46 9.32
N GLN A 106 -26.74 15.48 10.18
CA GLN A 106 -27.89 15.76 11.04
C GLN A 106 -28.27 17.23 10.93
N GLY A 107 -29.52 17.52 10.52
CA GLY A 107 -30.02 18.90 10.47
C GLY A 107 -29.25 19.86 9.57
N GLY A 108 -28.55 19.35 8.54
CA GLY A 108 -27.72 20.15 7.62
C GLY A 108 -26.26 20.31 8.04
N GLN A 109 -25.89 19.88 9.25
CA GLN A 109 -24.50 19.82 9.71
C GLN A 109 -23.93 18.41 9.49
N VAL A 110 -22.63 18.33 9.24
CA VAL A 110 -21.88 17.07 9.12
C VAL A 110 -21.02 16.92 10.37
N GLY A 111 -21.30 15.88 11.17
CA GLY A 111 -20.46 15.50 12.30
C GLY A 111 -19.53 14.35 11.92
N LEU A 112 -18.28 14.44 12.35
CA LEU A 112 -17.26 13.41 12.14
C LEU A 112 -17.10 12.54 13.37
N TYR A 113 -17.01 11.23 13.17
CA TYR A 113 -16.88 10.25 14.23
C TYR A 113 -15.85 9.18 13.87
N THR A 114 -15.19 8.60 14.87
CA THR A 114 -14.36 7.41 14.65
C THR A 114 -15.22 6.23 14.22
N LEU A 115 -14.65 5.27 13.51
CA LEU A 115 -15.38 4.02 13.23
C LEU A 115 -15.73 3.30 14.55
N PRO A 116 -16.93 2.71 14.66
CA PRO A 116 -17.28 1.88 15.80
C PRO A 116 -16.41 0.61 15.77
N THR A 117 -15.67 0.36 16.84
CA THR A 117 -14.86 -0.86 16.99
C THR A 117 -15.62 -1.88 17.83
N ALA A 118 -15.32 -3.18 17.71
CA ALA A 118 -15.90 -4.21 18.56
C ALA A 118 -15.64 -3.89 20.05
N GLY A 119 -16.67 -3.40 20.75
CA GLY A 119 -16.61 -3.04 22.17
C GLY A 119 -16.37 -1.55 22.48
N ALA A 120 -16.27 -0.67 21.48
CA ALA A 120 -16.13 0.78 21.70
C ALA A 120 -17.10 1.58 20.80
N PRO A 121 -17.86 2.54 21.37
CA PRO A 121 -18.71 3.41 20.58
C PRO A 121 -17.88 4.35 19.70
N ALA A 122 -18.49 4.83 18.62
CA ALA A 122 -17.94 5.89 17.79
C ALA A 122 -17.74 7.17 18.62
N LEU A 123 -16.54 7.73 18.62
CA LEU A 123 -16.18 8.95 19.35
C LEU A 123 -16.27 10.16 18.41
N PRO A 124 -16.77 11.31 18.87
CA PRO A 124 -16.79 12.52 18.06
C PRO A 124 -15.36 13.00 17.78
N ILE A 125 -15.13 13.44 16.54
CA ILE A 125 -13.86 14.01 16.09
C ILE A 125 -14.06 15.52 15.90
N PRO A 126 -13.24 16.38 16.52
CA PRO A 126 -13.27 17.81 16.25
C PRO A 126 -12.91 18.10 14.79
N ASP A 127 -13.69 18.97 14.15
CA ASP A 127 -13.53 19.39 12.75
C ASP A 127 -12.39 20.41 12.57
N ASP A 128 -12.16 21.28 13.57
CA ASP A 128 -11.17 22.38 13.49
C ASP A 128 -10.03 22.28 14.53
N ASP A 129 -10.02 21.25 15.38
CA ASP A 129 -9.03 21.10 16.46
C ASP A 129 -8.38 19.71 16.51
N ALA A 130 -7.27 19.59 17.23
CA ALA A 130 -6.58 18.34 17.45
C ALA A 130 -7.44 17.39 18.31
N PRO A 131 -7.76 16.17 17.83
CA PRO A 131 -8.49 15.20 18.63
C PRO A 131 -7.71 14.80 19.88
N GLU A 132 -8.43 14.47 20.95
CA GLU A 132 -7.82 13.91 22.15
C GLU A 132 -7.01 12.64 21.82
N PRO A 133 -5.95 12.31 22.59
CA PRO A 133 -5.08 11.16 22.30
C PRO A 133 -5.84 9.83 22.12
N LYS A 134 -6.94 9.64 22.85
CA LYS A 134 -7.79 8.45 22.71
C LYS A 134 -8.52 8.39 21.37
N VAL A 135 -9.00 9.54 20.88
CA VAL A 135 -9.70 9.68 19.58
C VAL A 135 -8.69 9.54 18.44
N ALA A 136 -7.54 10.20 18.53
CA ALA A 136 -6.46 10.09 17.56
C ALA A 136 -5.99 8.64 17.38
N ARG A 137 -5.82 7.91 18.49
CA ARG A 137 -5.46 6.49 18.43
C ARG A 137 -6.55 5.63 17.78
N ALA A 138 -7.82 5.91 18.05
CA ALA A 138 -8.93 5.20 17.41
C ALA A 138 -9.00 5.48 15.90
N MET A 139 -8.69 6.72 15.48
CA MET A 139 -8.54 7.09 14.07
C MET A 139 -7.38 6.30 13.43
N ALA A 140 -6.19 6.32 14.03
CA ALA A 140 -5.03 5.59 13.51
C ALA A 140 -5.27 4.07 13.39
N MET A 141 -6.05 3.49 14.32
CA MET A 141 -6.45 2.07 14.26
C MET A 141 -7.47 1.76 13.15
N SER A 142 -8.06 2.79 12.54
CA SER A 142 -9.01 2.68 11.42
C SER A 142 -8.34 2.88 10.06
N ALA A 143 -7.01 2.81 10.00
CA ALA A 143 -6.25 2.85 8.75
C ALA A 143 -6.45 1.55 7.95
N VAL A 144 -6.79 1.70 6.67
CA VAL A 144 -6.98 0.59 5.73
C VAL A 144 -6.26 0.87 4.42
N ARG A 145 -5.87 -0.19 3.72
CA ARG A 145 -5.34 -0.09 2.36
C ARG A 145 -6.47 0.12 1.37
N LEU A 146 -6.27 1.08 0.46
CA LEU A 146 -7.15 1.25 -0.68
C LEU A 146 -6.99 0.07 -1.66
N PRO A 147 -8.08 -0.28 -2.36
CA PRO A 147 -8.03 -1.24 -3.46
C PRO A 147 -7.00 -0.84 -4.55
N PRO A 148 -6.31 -1.81 -5.19
CA PRO A 148 -5.24 -1.53 -6.16
C PRO A 148 -5.63 -0.64 -7.34
N ARG A 149 -6.92 -0.60 -7.71
CA ARG A 149 -7.38 0.30 -8.79
C ARG A 149 -7.25 1.77 -8.44
N LEU A 150 -7.44 2.12 -7.17
CA LEU A 150 -7.32 3.49 -6.66
C LEU A 150 -5.86 3.89 -6.40
N SER A 151 -4.98 2.91 -6.22
CA SER A 151 -3.54 3.14 -6.04
C SER A 151 -2.75 3.05 -7.36
N ASN A 152 -3.44 2.95 -8.50
CA ASN A 152 -2.80 2.94 -9.82
C ASN A 152 -2.21 4.33 -10.16
N PRO A 153 -0.99 4.42 -10.71
CA PRO A 153 -0.35 5.68 -11.11
C PRO A 153 -1.20 6.62 -11.96
N ARG A 154 -2.16 6.10 -12.74
CA ARG A 154 -3.05 6.94 -13.57
C ARG A 154 -4.11 7.71 -12.77
N VAL A 155 -4.47 7.21 -11.58
CA VAL A 155 -5.61 7.69 -10.79
C VAL A 155 -5.16 8.18 -9.41
N ILE A 156 -4.00 7.72 -8.93
CA ILE A 156 -3.49 8.00 -7.59
C ILE A 156 -3.35 9.50 -7.30
N ASP A 157 -2.86 10.31 -8.24
CA ASP A 157 -2.71 11.76 -8.05
C ASP A 157 -4.07 12.45 -7.87
N THR A 158 -5.11 11.97 -8.57
CA THR A 158 -6.50 12.46 -8.41
C THR A 158 -7.07 12.05 -7.06
N VAL A 159 -6.82 10.79 -6.64
CA VAL A 159 -7.27 10.28 -5.34
C VAL A 159 -6.62 11.04 -4.19
N ILE A 160 -5.30 11.24 -4.25
CA ILE A 160 -4.56 12.02 -3.25
C ILE A 160 -5.10 13.44 -3.22
N SER A 161 -5.23 14.11 -4.37
CA SER A 161 -5.77 15.48 -4.44
C SER A 161 -7.17 15.57 -3.82
N GLU A 162 -8.07 14.63 -4.11
CA GLU A 162 -9.41 14.59 -3.49
C GLU A 162 -9.36 14.38 -1.97
N LEU A 163 -8.45 13.54 -1.48
CA LEU A 163 -8.29 13.27 -0.04
C LEU A 163 -7.63 14.44 0.70
N GLU A 164 -6.66 15.13 0.09
CA GLU A 164 -5.97 16.29 0.65
C GLU A 164 -6.93 17.47 0.89
N THR A 165 -8.00 17.61 0.09
CA THR A 165 -9.05 18.63 0.37
C THR A 165 -9.76 18.41 1.71
N ARG A 166 -9.64 17.22 2.30
CA ARG A 166 -10.30 16.81 3.54
C ARG A 166 -9.33 16.81 4.73
N LEU A 167 -8.11 17.28 4.54
CA LEU A 167 -7.07 17.32 5.56
C LEU A 167 -7.32 18.49 6.52
N VAL A 168 -7.41 18.17 7.81
CA VAL A 168 -7.54 19.17 8.88
C VAL A 168 -6.14 19.50 9.41
N PRO A 169 -5.64 20.74 9.28
CA PRO A 169 -4.29 21.10 9.69
C PRO A 169 -3.98 20.78 11.15
N ALA A 170 -4.97 20.93 12.05
CA ALA A 170 -4.80 20.63 13.46
C ALA A 170 -4.43 19.16 13.72
N TRP A 171 -4.93 18.23 12.91
CA TRP A 171 -4.63 16.79 13.05
C TRP A 171 -3.18 16.47 12.70
N GLN A 172 -2.54 17.26 11.82
CA GLN A 172 -1.14 17.05 11.41
C GLN A 172 -0.13 17.34 12.54
N SER A 173 -0.57 18.01 13.61
CA SER A 173 0.25 18.19 14.82
C SER A 173 0.39 16.89 15.63
N ILE A 174 -0.45 15.89 15.37
CA ILE A 174 -0.46 14.61 16.08
C ILE A 174 0.41 13.61 15.32
N PRO A 175 1.49 13.07 15.93
CA PRO A 175 2.42 12.17 15.25
C PRO A 175 1.78 10.92 14.63
N GLU A 176 0.69 10.41 15.21
CA GLU A 176 -0.03 9.23 14.73
C GLU A 176 -0.92 9.52 13.49
N LEU A 177 -1.25 10.79 13.23
CA LEU A 177 -2.10 11.22 12.12
C LEU A 177 -1.34 12.04 11.07
N ALA A 178 -0.14 12.50 11.40
CA ALA A 178 0.71 13.28 10.50
C ALA A 178 1.03 12.50 9.22
N GLY A 179 0.78 13.13 8.07
CA GLY A 179 0.95 12.52 6.75
C GLY A 179 -0.13 11.50 6.36
N GLN A 180 -1.11 11.21 7.23
CA GLN A 180 -2.18 10.27 6.90
C GLN A 180 -3.34 10.97 6.19
N LEU A 181 -3.88 10.31 5.16
CA LEU A 181 -5.06 10.75 4.44
C LEU A 181 -6.33 10.19 5.09
N VAL A 182 -7.41 10.97 5.09
CA VAL A 182 -8.66 10.60 5.76
C VAL A 182 -9.79 10.46 4.75
N LEU A 183 -10.53 9.35 4.86
CA LEU A 183 -11.68 9.02 4.03
C LEU A 183 -12.96 9.00 4.88
N PRO A 184 -13.78 10.07 4.81
CA PRO A 184 -15.08 10.10 5.44
C PRO A 184 -16.08 9.20 4.70
N LEU A 185 -16.77 8.36 5.45
CA LEU A 185 -17.79 7.44 4.98
C LEU A 185 -19.17 7.97 5.38
N GLU A 186 -20.05 8.23 4.43
CA GLU A 186 -21.47 8.49 4.69
C GLU A 186 -22.24 7.17 4.62
N HIS A 187 -22.85 6.74 5.72
CA HIS A 187 -23.55 5.45 5.81
C HIS A 187 -22.68 4.25 5.38
N GLY A 188 -21.39 4.28 5.72
CA GLY A 188 -20.43 3.24 5.36
C GLY A 188 -19.98 3.28 3.89
N ARG A 189 -20.27 4.35 3.14
CA ARG A 189 -19.86 4.50 1.74
C ARG A 189 -19.12 5.80 1.48
N ALA A 190 -18.20 5.78 0.52
CA ALA A 190 -17.54 6.97 0.01
C ALA A 190 -17.32 6.88 -1.49
N THR A 191 -17.11 8.03 -2.13
CA THR A 191 -16.71 8.10 -3.54
C THR A 191 -15.34 8.76 -3.61
N LEU A 192 -14.43 8.13 -4.37
CA LEU A 192 -13.08 8.62 -4.65
C LEU A 192 -12.78 8.40 -6.14
N ALA A 193 -12.39 9.46 -6.84
CA ALA A 193 -12.07 9.43 -8.28
C ALA A 193 -13.13 8.71 -9.14
N GLY A 194 -14.41 8.91 -8.80
CA GLY A 194 -15.56 8.28 -9.48
C GLY A 194 -15.82 6.81 -9.13
N ILE A 195 -15.02 6.20 -8.24
CA ILE A 195 -15.21 4.84 -7.74
C ILE A 195 -15.93 4.90 -6.40
N THR A 196 -16.97 4.08 -6.25
CA THR A 196 -17.71 3.97 -4.98
C THR A 196 -17.11 2.85 -4.13
N LEU A 197 -16.81 3.18 -2.88
CA LEU A 197 -16.30 2.29 -1.86
C LEU A 197 -17.37 2.03 -0.81
N GLU A 198 -17.41 0.82 -0.29
CA GLU A 198 -18.26 0.41 0.83
C GLU A 198 -17.38 -0.24 1.89
N TYR A 199 -17.56 0.18 3.14
CA TYR A 199 -16.93 -0.42 4.29
C TYR A 199 -17.96 -1.20 5.12
N SER A 200 -17.59 -2.42 5.52
CA SER A 200 -18.31 -3.19 6.53
C SER A 200 -17.32 -3.81 7.50
N SER A 201 -17.69 -3.92 8.77
CA SER A 201 -16.87 -4.58 9.80
C SER A 201 -16.63 -6.07 9.51
N SER A 202 -17.45 -6.71 8.66
CA SER A 202 -17.31 -8.13 8.32
C SER A 202 -16.46 -8.39 7.07
N THR A 203 -16.45 -7.47 6.10
CA THR A 203 -15.77 -7.64 4.81
C THR A 203 -14.62 -6.67 4.58
N GLY A 204 -14.44 -5.69 5.46
CA GLY A 204 -13.51 -4.58 5.25
C GLY A 204 -14.00 -3.61 4.18
N LEU A 205 -13.05 -2.83 3.64
CA LEU A 205 -13.27 -1.87 2.56
C LEU A 205 -13.26 -2.59 1.21
N LYS A 206 -14.27 -2.37 0.38
CA LYS A 206 -14.39 -2.95 -0.96
C LYS A 206 -14.92 -1.93 -1.96
N GLU A 207 -14.61 -2.16 -3.23
CA GLU A 207 -15.23 -1.46 -4.34
C GLU A 207 -16.64 -1.99 -4.59
N VAL A 208 -17.58 -1.09 -4.89
CA VAL A 208 -18.93 -1.44 -5.34
C VAL A 208 -19.20 -0.76 -6.68
N SER A 209 -19.59 -1.54 -7.69
CA SER A 209 -20.04 -0.98 -8.96
C SER A 209 -21.40 -0.30 -8.78
N PRO A 210 -21.63 0.90 -9.33
CA PRO A 210 -22.97 1.48 -9.37
C PRO A 210 -23.89 0.51 -10.14
N ARG A 211 -25.07 0.25 -9.57
CA ARG A 211 -26.14 -0.51 -10.22
C ARG A 211 -26.79 0.30 -11.32
#